data_AF-A0AA38HWF1-F1
#
_entry.id   AF-A0AA38HWF1-F1
#
_cell.length_a   1.000
_cell.length_b   1.000
_cell.length_c   1.000
_cell.angle_alpha   90.00
_cell.angle_beta   90.00
_cell.angle_gamma   90.00
#
_symmetry.space_group_name_H-M   'P 1'
#
loop_
_entity.id
_entity.type
_entity.pdbx_description
1 polymer ?
#
loop_
_entity_poly.entity_id
_entity_poly.type
_entity_poly.pdbx_seq_one_letter_code
_entity_poly.pdbx_strand_id
1 'polypeptide(L)'
;MKAICVFLLLVVKTQSQRCTLDVSNPQSPFIIDENLQFPQYDAKKNGTFTFDNEDIFYVVCPKGTQTSYLGDNGDHVACKGGTKLLNIRSVEFVDFVDIKCKNYAPSTVRNSEQTCANGNKVYEVGFNIYDKYLSMVTVCFNEAKLVPFYAKYDNLFPGKTKRQELKESGDGFYQEFVCGGDCEWADSGNMYPTVDMDAVFEHQKEILKKLGVGDVGATLLKFPLTSNAIAFASTFNKSRELHKAPYFDYINVVPVWDVADKLNELIFWLLMYPVGDDTGLSMYTGTLAVLTLYRTDGQEVELYLGEDQVPVPKWIWMVLDKSEKVVFYYNHPDPKGDKSEISKVCKKHESILSGNIFSCLFDDVSDSEMREFLDNDLK
;
A
#
# COMPACT_ATOMS: atom_id res chain seq x y z
N MET A 1 -48.94 42.94 -44.57
CA MET A 1 -48.05 41.76 -44.44
C MET A 1 -46.95 42.11 -43.45
N LYS A 2 -46.96 41.52 -42.24
CA LYS A 2 -45.86 41.60 -41.29
C LYS A 2 -45.25 40.20 -41.20
N ALA A 3 -44.00 40.05 -41.60
CA ALA A 3 -43.25 38.81 -41.43
C ALA A 3 -42.76 38.74 -39.99
N ILE A 4 -43.16 37.69 -39.28
CA ILE A 4 -42.66 37.35 -37.95
C ILE A 4 -41.45 36.43 -38.18
N CYS A 5 -40.24 36.95 -37.96
CA CYS A 5 -39.04 36.12 -37.86
C CYS A 5 -39.01 35.46 -36.49
N VAL A 6 -39.27 34.16 -36.45
CA VAL A 6 -39.02 33.32 -35.27
C VAL A 6 -37.53 32.99 -35.26
N PHE A 7 -36.77 33.61 -34.34
CA PHE A 7 -35.42 33.17 -34.04
C PHE A 7 -35.49 31.89 -33.21
N LEU A 8 -35.23 30.74 -33.86
CA LEU A 8 -34.90 29.51 -33.14
C LEU A 8 -33.52 29.71 -32.50
N LEU A 9 -33.48 29.93 -31.19
CA LEU A 9 -32.27 29.75 -30.38
C LEU A 9 -31.98 28.25 -30.34
N LEU A 10 -31.12 27.80 -31.26
CA LEU A 10 -30.43 26.51 -31.14
C LEU A 10 -29.53 26.60 -29.91
N VAL A 11 -30.00 26.09 -28.78
CA VAL A 11 -29.14 25.71 -27.66
C VAL A 11 -28.29 24.55 -28.16
N VAL A 12 -27.13 24.87 -28.73
CA VAL A 12 -26.07 23.88 -28.96
C VAL A 12 -25.67 23.42 -27.57
N LYS A 13 -26.13 22.24 -27.14
CA LYS A 13 -25.50 21.51 -26.05
C LYS A 13 -24.06 21.25 -26.51
N THR A 14 -23.14 22.11 -26.13
CA THR A 14 -21.72 21.76 -26.09
C THR A 14 -21.64 20.57 -25.15
N GLN A 15 -21.58 19.37 -25.74
CA GLN A 15 -21.30 18.16 -24.99
C GLN A 15 -19.93 18.41 -24.36
N SER A 16 -19.88 18.61 -23.04
CA SER A 16 -18.63 18.80 -22.33
C SER A 16 -17.74 17.61 -22.64
N GLN A 17 -16.68 17.82 -23.42
CA GLN A 17 -15.76 16.75 -23.76
C GLN A 17 -14.95 16.47 -22.51
N ARG A 18 -15.29 15.37 -21.83
CA ARG A 18 -14.55 14.88 -20.66
C ARG A 18 -13.18 14.38 -21.07
N CYS A 19 -12.21 14.46 -20.16
CA CYS A 19 -10.95 13.74 -20.33
C CYS A 19 -11.07 12.32 -19.82
N THR A 20 -10.32 11.42 -20.41
CA THR A 20 -10.24 10.00 -20.06
C THR A 20 -8.78 9.60 -20.22
N LEU A 21 -8.06 9.56 -19.10
CA LEU A 21 -6.61 9.42 -19.05
C LEU A 21 -6.24 8.02 -18.57
N ASP A 22 -5.63 7.24 -19.45
CA ASP A 22 -5.17 5.88 -19.15
C ASP A 22 -3.75 5.92 -18.57
N VAL A 23 -3.64 5.62 -17.27
CA VAL A 23 -2.37 5.55 -16.53
C VAL A 23 -1.78 4.14 -16.49
N SER A 24 -2.29 3.21 -17.31
CA SER A 24 -1.83 1.82 -17.32
C SER A 24 -0.41 1.61 -17.89
N ASN A 25 0.23 2.65 -18.42
CA ASN A 25 1.62 2.58 -18.86
C ASN A 25 2.56 2.69 -17.63
N PRO A 26 3.59 1.82 -17.47
CA PRO A 26 4.55 1.89 -16.36
C PRO A 26 5.29 3.22 -16.22
N GLN A 27 5.45 3.96 -17.31
CA GLN A 27 6.08 5.29 -17.33
C GLN A 27 5.06 6.43 -17.18
N SER A 28 3.80 6.13 -16.89
CA SER A 28 2.79 7.19 -16.71
C SER A 28 3.15 8.07 -15.52
N PRO A 29 2.96 9.39 -15.63
CA PRO A 29 3.07 10.30 -14.50
C PRO A 29 1.98 10.04 -13.45
N PHE A 30 2.25 10.47 -12.22
CA PHE A 30 1.24 10.60 -11.18
C PHE A 30 0.24 11.69 -11.60
N ILE A 31 -1.03 11.43 -11.34
CA ILE A 31 -2.09 12.43 -11.42
C ILE A 31 -2.59 12.69 -10.01
N ILE A 32 -2.44 13.93 -9.57
CA ILE A 32 -2.80 14.36 -8.21
C ILE A 32 -3.49 15.71 -8.23
N ASP A 33 -4.28 16.02 -7.21
CA ASP A 33 -4.88 17.33 -7.01
C ASP A 33 -3.92 18.32 -6.30
N GLU A 34 -4.42 19.51 -5.98
CA GLU A 34 -3.67 20.55 -5.28
C GLU A 34 -3.27 20.19 -3.83
N ASN A 35 -3.98 19.23 -3.24
CA ASN A 35 -3.76 18.70 -1.91
C ASN A 35 -2.88 17.43 -1.94
N LEU A 36 -2.27 17.12 -3.09
CA LEU A 36 -1.49 15.90 -3.33
C LEU A 36 -2.31 14.62 -3.11
N GLN A 37 -3.62 14.67 -3.32
CA GLN A 37 -4.48 13.51 -3.26
C GLN A 37 -4.67 12.93 -4.65
N PHE A 38 -4.77 11.62 -4.72
CA PHE A 38 -5.17 10.96 -5.96
C PHE A 38 -6.63 11.29 -6.25
N PRO A 39 -6.98 11.65 -7.50
CA PRO A 39 -8.35 11.89 -7.89
C PRO A 39 -9.19 10.61 -7.73
N GLN A 40 -10.50 10.78 -7.52
CA GLN A 40 -11.41 9.66 -7.31
C GLN A 40 -11.35 8.69 -8.50
N TYR A 41 -11.11 7.42 -8.20
CA TYR A 41 -10.93 6.37 -9.18
C TYR A 41 -12.29 5.84 -9.68
N ASP A 42 -12.49 5.80 -11.01
CA ASP A 42 -13.62 5.08 -11.59
C ASP A 42 -13.30 3.58 -11.58
N ALA A 43 -13.76 2.90 -10.52
CA ALA A 43 -13.59 1.46 -10.32
C ALA A 43 -14.13 0.59 -11.47
N LYS A 44 -14.91 1.14 -12.41
CA LYS A 44 -15.44 0.42 -13.57
C LYS A 44 -14.53 0.51 -14.80
N LYS A 45 -13.56 1.43 -14.82
CA LYS A 45 -12.68 1.70 -15.97
C LYS A 45 -11.21 1.56 -15.59
N ASN A 46 -10.81 0.31 -15.35
CA ASN A 46 -9.45 -0.12 -15.02
C ASN A 46 -8.33 0.85 -15.47
N GLY A 47 -7.64 1.48 -14.51
CA GLY A 47 -6.45 2.31 -14.79
C GLY A 47 -6.75 3.61 -15.52
N THR A 48 -8.00 4.07 -15.54
CA THR A 48 -8.40 5.29 -16.25
C THR A 48 -9.01 6.32 -15.31
N PHE A 49 -8.53 7.56 -15.37
CA PHE A 49 -9.14 8.68 -14.67
C PHE A 49 -10.02 9.50 -15.61
N THR A 50 -11.18 9.94 -15.13
CA THR A 50 -12.07 10.82 -15.89
C THR A 50 -12.20 12.17 -15.24
N PHE A 51 -12.05 13.21 -16.03
CA PHE A 51 -12.15 14.60 -15.59
C PHE A 51 -13.20 15.33 -16.42
N ASP A 52 -13.96 16.21 -15.79
CA ASP A 52 -14.84 17.12 -16.50
C ASP A 52 -14.01 18.18 -17.25
N ASN A 53 -14.61 18.79 -18.27
CA ASN A 53 -13.92 19.81 -19.05
C ASN A 53 -13.57 21.00 -18.15
N GLU A 54 -12.36 21.54 -18.31
CA GLU A 54 -11.75 22.57 -17.45
C GLU A 54 -11.31 22.12 -16.05
N ASP A 55 -11.49 20.85 -15.66
CA ASP A 55 -10.92 20.35 -14.41
C ASP A 55 -9.39 20.54 -14.42
N ILE A 56 -8.86 21.03 -13.31
CA ILE A 56 -7.44 21.30 -13.12
C ILE A 56 -6.85 20.25 -12.18
N PHE A 57 -5.75 19.64 -12.59
CA PHE A 57 -4.99 18.69 -11.79
C PHE A 57 -3.51 18.80 -12.14
N TYR A 58 -2.68 18.09 -11.38
CA TYR A 58 -1.25 18.03 -11.59
C TYR A 58 -0.91 16.73 -12.28
N VAL A 59 -0.02 16.84 -13.26
CA VAL A 59 0.65 15.69 -13.85
C VAL A 59 2.10 15.78 -13.41
N VAL A 60 2.55 14.83 -12.61
CA VAL A 60 3.87 14.90 -11.96
C VAL A 60 4.66 13.62 -12.18
N CYS A 61 5.95 13.79 -12.42
CA CYS A 61 6.93 12.73 -12.33
C CYS A 61 7.78 13.00 -11.09
N PRO A 62 8.03 12.02 -10.22
CA PRO A 62 8.83 12.29 -9.03
C PRO A 62 10.24 12.72 -9.39
N LYS A 63 10.85 13.45 -8.46
CA LYS A 63 12.19 14.02 -8.61
C LYS A 63 13.19 13.00 -9.17
N GLY A 64 13.87 13.37 -10.26
CA GLY A 64 14.83 12.51 -10.97
C GLY A 64 14.25 11.76 -12.18
N THR A 65 12.94 11.85 -12.38
CA THR A 65 12.25 11.28 -13.53
C THR A 65 11.67 12.44 -14.36
N GLN A 66 12.34 12.82 -15.44
CA GLN A 66 11.90 13.97 -16.25
C GLN A 66 10.89 13.53 -17.30
N THR A 67 10.08 14.47 -17.78
CA THR A 67 9.38 14.36 -19.07
C THR A 67 9.98 15.38 -20.05
N SER A 68 9.63 15.30 -21.33
CA SER A 68 9.94 16.34 -22.32
C SER A 68 8.93 17.49 -22.35
N TYR A 69 7.79 17.37 -21.65
CA TYR A 69 6.61 18.24 -21.83
C TYR A 69 6.17 18.96 -20.55
N LEU A 70 6.69 18.54 -19.41
CA LEU A 70 6.43 19.09 -18.08
C LEU A 70 7.77 19.39 -17.42
N GLY A 71 7.81 20.40 -16.55
CA GLY A 71 8.98 20.69 -15.73
C GLY A 71 9.42 19.49 -14.87
N ASP A 72 10.61 19.57 -14.26
CA ASP A 72 11.27 18.49 -13.50
C ASP A 72 10.44 17.89 -12.34
N ASN A 73 9.31 18.51 -11.99
CA ASN A 73 8.44 18.13 -10.90
C ASN A 73 6.96 18.03 -11.33
N GLY A 74 6.66 18.21 -12.62
CA GLY A 74 5.31 18.28 -13.20
C GLY A 74 4.84 19.71 -13.55
N ASP A 75 3.57 19.82 -13.95
CA ASP A 75 2.86 21.11 -14.09
C ASP A 75 1.35 20.95 -13.85
N HIS A 76 0.66 22.07 -13.59
CA HIS A 76 -0.80 22.14 -13.65
C HIS A 76 -1.28 22.00 -15.09
N VAL A 77 -2.27 21.16 -15.28
CA VAL A 77 -2.94 20.97 -16.55
C VAL A 77 -4.45 21.13 -16.39
N ALA A 78 -5.10 21.65 -17.43
CA ALA A 78 -6.55 21.69 -17.52
C ALA A 78 -7.06 20.66 -18.55
N CYS A 79 -8.11 19.92 -18.20
CA CYS A 79 -8.77 19.01 -19.12
C CYS A 79 -9.43 19.78 -20.27
N LYS A 80 -9.17 19.37 -21.52
CA LYS A 80 -9.77 19.94 -22.74
C LYS A 80 -10.51 18.91 -23.61
N GLY A 81 -10.70 17.70 -23.10
CA GLY A 81 -11.43 16.61 -23.72
C GLY A 81 -10.57 15.50 -24.32
N GLY A 82 -11.07 14.26 -24.25
CA GLY A 82 -10.34 13.07 -24.69
C GLY A 82 -9.09 12.84 -23.84
N THR A 83 -7.92 12.84 -24.46
CA THR A 83 -6.62 12.78 -23.78
C THR A 83 -5.87 14.12 -23.81
N LYS A 84 -6.50 15.18 -24.33
CA LYS A 84 -5.86 16.48 -24.52
C LYS A 84 -5.91 17.32 -23.26
N LEU A 85 -4.76 17.88 -22.93
CA LEU A 85 -4.51 18.68 -21.74
C LEU A 85 -3.92 20.03 -22.17
N LEU A 86 -4.30 21.10 -21.47
CA LEU A 86 -3.65 22.41 -21.59
C LEU A 86 -2.67 22.57 -20.43
N ASN A 87 -1.37 22.65 -20.70
CA ASN A 87 -0.39 23.06 -19.69
C ASN A 87 -0.63 24.54 -19.37
N ILE A 88 -1.01 24.84 -18.14
CA ILE A 88 -1.45 26.19 -17.73
C ILE A 88 -0.27 27.17 -17.74
N ARG A 89 0.96 26.69 -17.48
CA ARG A 89 2.16 27.53 -17.44
C ARG A 89 2.67 27.87 -18.84
N SER A 90 2.85 26.88 -19.71
CA SER A 90 3.35 27.11 -21.07
C SER A 90 2.27 27.57 -22.05
N VAL A 91 0.99 27.38 -21.70
CA VAL A 91 -0.17 27.63 -22.57
C VAL A 91 -0.13 26.75 -23.83
N GLU A 92 0.49 25.57 -23.73
CA GLU A 92 0.57 24.60 -24.81
C GLU A 92 -0.38 23.43 -24.59
N PHE A 93 -0.91 22.89 -25.69
CA PHE A 93 -1.68 21.67 -25.67
C PHE A 93 -0.74 20.46 -25.76
N VAL A 94 -0.95 19.50 -24.86
CA VAL A 94 -0.23 18.23 -24.81
C VAL A 94 -1.23 17.09 -24.77
N ASP A 95 -0.91 15.99 -25.44
CA ASP A 95 -1.67 14.75 -25.29
C ASP A 95 -1.11 13.95 -24.13
N PHE A 96 -1.96 13.48 -23.22
CA PHE A 96 -1.53 12.72 -22.05
C PHE A 96 -0.69 11.49 -22.42
N VAL A 97 -0.98 10.87 -23.57
CA VAL A 97 -0.25 9.67 -24.05
C VAL A 97 1.23 9.95 -24.37
N ASP A 98 1.59 11.22 -24.58
CA ASP A 98 2.95 11.67 -24.87
C ASP A 98 3.73 12.02 -23.59
N ILE A 99 3.04 12.13 -22.45
CA ILE A 99 3.67 12.44 -21.16
C ILE A 99 4.14 11.14 -20.51
N LYS A 100 5.46 10.97 -20.41
CA LYS A 100 6.09 9.78 -19.81
C LYS A 100 7.25 10.18 -18.92
N CYS A 101 7.29 9.61 -17.72
CA CYS A 101 8.44 9.70 -16.83
C CYS A 101 9.57 8.82 -17.37
N LYS A 102 10.77 9.39 -17.51
CA LYS A 102 11.91 8.71 -18.14
C LYS A 102 12.41 7.47 -17.36
N ASN A 103 12.52 7.59 -16.05
CA ASN A 103 13.12 6.57 -15.18
C ASN A 103 12.14 6.18 -14.08
N TYR A 104 12.45 5.08 -13.39
CA TYR A 104 11.87 4.79 -12.09
C TYR A 104 12.33 5.81 -11.04
N ALA A 105 11.43 6.17 -10.12
CA ALA A 105 11.72 7.05 -9.02
C ALA A 105 11.89 6.22 -7.74
N PRO A 106 13.04 6.31 -7.06
CA PRO A 106 13.17 5.71 -5.73
C PRO A 106 12.24 6.45 -4.76
N SER A 107 11.69 5.70 -3.79
CA SER A 107 11.05 6.30 -2.63
C SER A 107 12.09 6.96 -1.74
N THR A 108 11.60 7.80 -0.83
CA THR A 108 12.38 8.37 0.26
C THR A 108 11.60 8.21 1.55
N VAL A 109 12.28 8.09 2.68
CA VAL A 109 11.68 8.11 4.01
C VAL A 109 11.95 9.45 4.67
N ARG A 110 10.96 10.01 5.36
CA ARG A 110 11.15 11.19 6.21
C ARG A 110 10.44 11.03 7.55
N ASN A 111 11.00 11.65 8.58
CA ASN A 111 10.35 11.77 9.89
C ASN A 111 9.22 12.81 9.79
N SER A 112 8.02 12.48 10.26
CA SER A 112 6.88 13.41 10.22
C SER A 112 6.82 14.36 11.43
N GLU A 113 7.78 14.25 12.34
CA GLU A 113 7.85 14.91 13.66
C GLU A 113 6.72 14.48 14.62
N GLN A 114 5.87 13.54 14.21
CA GLN A 114 4.80 12.99 15.04
C GLN A 114 5.27 11.75 15.81
N THR A 115 4.62 11.54 16.96
CA THR A 115 4.75 10.32 17.73
C THR A 115 3.52 9.43 17.56
N CYS A 116 3.71 8.13 17.74
CA CYS A 116 2.68 7.10 17.76
C CYS A 116 2.84 6.22 19.00
N ALA A 117 2.14 5.08 19.03
CA ALA A 117 2.14 4.09 20.10
C ALA A 117 3.45 3.98 20.87
N ASN A 118 3.35 4.04 22.20
CA ASN A 118 4.47 3.94 23.13
C ASN A 118 5.57 5.00 22.93
N GLY A 119 5.22 6.17 22.37
CA GLY A 119 6.17 7.26 22.12
C GLY A 119 7.13 6.99 20.97
N ASN A 120 6.84 5.97 20.14
CA ASN A 120 7.58 5.72 18.90
C ASN A 120 7.37 6.86 17.90
N LYS A 121 8.16 6.89 16.84
CA LYS A 121 8.11 7.95 15.83
C LYS A 121 7.33 7.50 14.61
N VAL A 122 6.67 8.47 14.00
CA VAL A 122 5.99 8.29 12.72
C VAL A 122 6.92 8.72 11.59
N TYR A 123 7.01 7.84 10.59
CA TYR A 123 7.76 8.04 9.37
C TYR A 123 6.81 8.01 8.18
N GLU A 124 7.04 8.87 7.21
CA GLU A 124 6.33 8.86 5.93
C GLU A 124 7.27 8.29 4.86
N VAL A 125 6.74 7.42 4.00
CA VAL A 125 7.42 6.82 2.86
C VAL A 125 6.67 7.19 1.60
N GLY A 126 7.39 7.68 0.60
CA GLY A 126 6.77 8.34 -0.53
C GLY A 126 7.75 9.12 -1.38
N PHE A 127 7.24 10.17 -2.03
CA PHE A 127 7.97 10.89 -3.08
C PHE A 127 8.05 12.39 -2.79
N ASN A 128 9.22 12.96 -3.08
CA ASN A 128 9.37 14.40 -3.14
C ASN A 128 8.79 14.91 -4.46
N ILE A 129 7.75 15.75 -4.37
CA ILE A 129 7.03 16.37 -5.49
C ILE A 129 7.12 17.88 -5.28
N TYR A 130 8.03 18.55 -6.00
CA TYR A 130 8.40 19.96 -5.77
C TYR A 130 8.96 20.21 -4.35
N ASP A 131 8.34 21.16 -3.63
CA ASP A 131 8.52 21.53 -2.24
C ASP A 131 7.59 20.77 -1.29
N LYS A 132 6.75 19.87 -1.83
CA LYS A 132 5.84 19.03 -1.07
C LYS A 132 6.27 17.56 -1.11
N TYR A 133 5.63 16.77 -0.28
CA TYR A 133 5.90 15.35 -0.16
C TYR A 133 4.60 14.57 -0.27
N LEU A 134 4.55 13.68 -1.26
CA LEU A 134 3.44 12.75 -1.46
C LEU A 134 3.71 11.51 -0.61
N SER A 135 3.09 11.47 0.58
CA SER A 135 3.13 10.30 1.45
C SER A 135 2.25 9.19 0.89
N MET A 136 2.83 8.01 0.71
CA MET A 136 2.13 6.81 0.21
C MET A 136 1.90 5.80 1.34
N VAL A 137 2.81 5.76 2.31
CA VAL A 137 2.77 4.90 3.49
C VAL A 137 3.20 5.70 4.70
N THR A 138 2.47 5.55 5.80
CA THR A 138 2.88 6.11 7.09
C THR A 138 3.22 4.95 8.04
N VAL A 139 4.41 4.93 8.63
CA VAL A 139 4.89 3.85 9.50
C VAL A 139 5.14 4.37 10.91
N CYS A 140 4.53 3.74 11.91
CA CYS A 140 4.95 3.87 13.29
C CYS A 140 6.13 2.93 13.54
N PHE A 141 7.32 3.48 13.74
CA PHE A 141 8.56 2.70 13.79
C PHE A 141 9.24 2.80 15.14
N ASN A 142 9.66 1.65 15.68
CA ASN A 142 10.47 1.59 16.88
C ASN A 142 11.94 1.49 16.50
N GLU A 143 12.65 2.61 16.58
CA GLU A 143 14.08 2.71 16.26
C GLU A 143 14.97 1.85 17.18
N ALA A 144 14.55 1.60 18.42
CA ALA A 144 15.33 0.81 19.37
C ALA A 144 15.25 -0.69 19.09
N LYS A 145 14.11 -1.16 18.56
CA LYS A 145 13.85 -2.57 18.23
C LYS A 145 13.91 -2.87 16.73
N LEU A 146 14.15 -1.84 15.90
CA LEU A 146 14.23 -1.91 14.44
C LEU A 146 13.03 -2.63 13.80
N VAL A 147 11.82 -2.33 14.30
CA VAL A 147 10.59 -2.99 13.88
C VAL A 147 9.46 -1.97 13.66
N PRO A 148 8.69 -2.11 12.57
CA PRO A 148 7.43 -1.39 12.43
C PRO A 148 6.38 -1.92 13.41
N PHE A 149 5.83 -1.02 14.23
CA PHE A 149 4.68 -1.33 15.08
C PHE A 149 3.42 -1.48 14.22
N TYR A 150 3.18 -0.48 13.36
CA TYR A 150 2.13 -0.53 12.36
C TYR A 150 2.47 0.38 11.19
N ALA A 151 1.84 0.12 10.05
CA ALA A 151 1.78 0.98 8.90
C ALA A 151 0.33 1.34 8.58
N LYS A 152 0.11 2.58 8.16
CA LYS A 152 -1.14 3.15 7.70
C LYS A 152 -1.05 3.45 6.21
N TYR A 153 -2.12 3.13 5.50
CA TYR A 153 -2.30 3.40 4.07
C TYR A 153 -3.63 4.10 3.91
N ASP A 154 -3.63 5.23 3.20
CA ASP A 154 -4.82 6.02 2.95
C ASP A 154 -5.28 5.83 1.49
N ASN A 155 -6.54 6.21 1.21
CA ASN A 155 -7.11 6.26 -0.14
C ASN A 155 -7.12 4.92 -0.90
N LEU A 156 -7.33 3.81 -0.20
CA LEU A 156 -7.52 2.50 -0.81
C LEU A 156 -8.93 2.43 -1.44
N PHE A 157 -9.03 2.17 -2.75
CA PHE A 157 -10.29 2.00 -3.51
C PHE A 157 -10.52 0.55 -3.96
N PRO A 158 -11.20 -0.30 -3.18
CA PRO A 158 -11.43 -1.69 -3.57
C PRO A 158 -12.20 -1.79 -4.91
N GLY A 159 -11.51 -2.13 -5.99
CA GLY A 159 -12.10 -2.16 -7.33
C GLY A 159 -13.06 -3.35 -7.52
N LYS A 160 -14.30 -3.07 -7.94
CA LYS A 160 -15.31 -4.11 -8.26
C LYS A 160 -14.92 -5.02 -9.42
N THR A 161 -14.17 -4.52 -10.41
CA THR A 161 -13.75 -5.28 -11.60
C THR A 161 -12.71 -6.35 -11.27
N LYS A 162 -11.78 -6.08 -10.36
CA LYS A 162 -10.72 -7.05 -10.00
C LYS A 162 -11.27 -8.26 -9.25
N ARG A 163 -12.33 -8.08 -8.46
CA ARG A 163 -13.13 -9.16 -7.85
C ARG A 163 -13.65 -10.17 -8.88
N GLN A 164 -13.89 -9.73 -10.11
CA GLN A 164 -14.41 -10.56 -11.19
C GLN A 164 -13.26 -11.09 -12.07
N GLU A 165 -12.28 -10.25 -12.42
CA GLU A 165 -11.09 -10.65 -13.18
C GLU A 165 -10.26 -11.73 -12.45
N LEU A 166 -10.07 -11.61 -11.13
CA LEU A 166 -9.35 -12.61 -10.33
C LEU A 166 -10.10 -13.95 -10.20
N LYS A 167 -11.43 -13.93 -10.29
CA LYS A 167 -12.23 -15.16 -10.35
C LYS A 167 -12.17 -15.82 -11.72
N GLU A 168 -12.00 -15.03 -12.77
CA GLU A 168 -12.05 -15.46 -14.17
C GLU A 168 -10.66 -15.84 -14.73
N SER A 169 -9.55 -15.25 -14.24
CA SER A 169 -8.21 -15.48 -14.78
C SER A 169 -7.60 -16.83 -14.40
N GLY A 170 -7.94 -17.39 -13.22
CA GLY A 170 -7.33 -18.62 -12.72
C GLY A 170 -5.83 -18.49 -12.37
N ASP A 171 -5.21 -17.36 -12.69
CA ASP A 171 -3.85 -17.01 -12.30
C ASP A 171 -3.84 -16.72 -10.80
N GLY A 172 -3.06 -17.52 -10.05
CA GLY A 172 -2.88 -17.32 -8.62
C GLY A 172 -2.35 -15.91 -8.34
N PHE A 173 -2.75 -15.35 -7.20
CA PHE A 173 -2.33 -14.04 -6.69
C PHE A 173 -0.79 -13.79 -6.76
N TYR A 174 0.01 -14.86 -6.83
CA TYR A 174 1.46 -14.88 -6.60
C TYR A 174 2.32 -14.04 -7.56
N GLN A 175 1.95 -13.89 -8.84
CA GLN A 175 2.83 -13.24 -9.83
C GLN A 175 2.96 -11.72 -9.67
N GLU A 176 2.21 -11.09 -8.77
CA GLU A 176 2.17 -9.61 -8.62
C GLU A 176 2.88 -9.09 -7.36
N PHE A 177 3.44 -9.97 -6.51
CA PHE A 177 4.09 -9.59 -5.24
C PHE A 177 5.58 -9.36 -5.32
N VAL A 178 6.21 -9.78 -6.42
CA VAL A 178 7.65 -9.69 -6.58
C VAL A 178 8.01 -8.26 -6.97
N CYS A 179 9.03 -7.71 -6.30
CA CYS A 179 9.70 -6.53 -6.83
C CYS A 179 10.37 -6.95 -8.15
N GLY A 180 9.71 -6.69 -9.28
CA GLY A 180 10.24 -7.00 -10.62
C GLY A 180 11.46 -6.15 -10.93
N GLY A 181 12.12 -6.40 -12.08
CA GLY A 181 13.42 -5.79 -12.44
C GLY A 181 13.51 -4.26 -12.51
N ASP A 182 12.45 -3.52 -12.17
CA ASP A 182 12.37 -2.07 -12.17
C ASP A 182 12.02 -1.48 -10.78
N CYS A 183 12.03 -2.28 -9.71
CA CYS A 183 12.01 -1.78 -8.33
C CYS A 183 13.05 -2.49 -7.46
N GLU A 184 13.56 -1.78 -6.45
CA GLU A 184 14.61 -2.28 -5.55
C GLU A 184 14.12 -2.24 -4.11
N TRP A 185 14.50 -3.25 -3.33
CA TRP A 185 14.41 -3.14 -1.87
C TRP A 185 15.33 -2.02 -1.42
N ALA A 186 14.83 -1.15 -0.56
CA ALA A 186 15.59 0.03 -0.15
C ALA A 186 15.49 0.22 1.36
N ASP A 187 16.59 0.66 1.97
CA ASP A 187 16.56 1.34 3.26
C ASP A 187 16.73 2.85 3.01
N SER A 188 15.73 3.47 2.35
CA SER A 188 15.90 4.83 1.82
C SER A 188 15.96 5.91 2.91
N GLY A 189 15.63 5.54 4.16
CA GLY A 189 15.79 6.38 5.35
C GLY A 189 17.05 6.13 6.18
N ASN A 190 17.85 5.11 5.84
CA ASN A 190 18.89 4.57 6.73
C ASN A 190 18.30 4.24 8.12
N MET A 191 17.13 3.58 8.10
CA MET A 191 16.38 3.16 9.27
C MET A 191 17.04 1.99 9.99
N TYR A 192 17.93 1.28 9.29
CA TYR A 192 18.67 0.12 9.76
C TYR A 192 20.19 0.38 9.71
N PRO A 193 20.72 1.41 10.41
CA PRO A 193 22.10 1.89 10.22
C PRO A 193 23.19 0.89 10.59
N THR A 194 22.87 -0.12 11.40
CA THR A 194 23.80 -1.16 11.85
C THR A 194 23.46 -2.55 11.32
N VAL A 195 22.45 -2.64 10.44
CA VAL A 195 21.88 -3.92 10.00
C VAL A 195 21.81 -3.94 8.48
N ASP A 196 22.53 -4.88 7.86
CA ASP A 196 22.37 -5.16 6.44
C ASP A 196 21.13 -6.02 6.24
N MET A 197 20.00 -5.37 5.95
CA MET A 197 18.71 -6.05 5.82
C MET A 197 18.74 -7.12 4.73
N ASP A 198 19.46 -6.93 3.63
CA ASP A 198 19.59 -7.97 2.60
C ASP A 198 20.30 -9.21 3.15
N ALA A 199 21.46 -9.02 3.78
CA ALA A 199 22.25 -10.10 4.37
C ALA A 199 21.48 -10.84 5.47
N VAL A 200 20.68 -10.12 6.27
CA VAL A 200 19.82 -10.71 7.32
C VAL A 200 18.85 -11.75 6.76
N PHE A 201 18.23 -11.46 5.61
CA PHE A 201 17.35 -12.42 4.95
C PHE A 201 18.11 -13.53 4.22
N GLU A 202 19.30 -13.27 3.70
CA GLU A 202 20.13 -14.30 3.05
C GLU A 202 20.66 -15.34 4.05
N HIS A 203 21.06 -14.91 5.25
CA HIS A 203 21.67 -15.77 6.28
C HIS A 203 20.68 -16.40 7.26
N GLN A 204 19.37 -16.24 7.04
CA GLN A 204 18.31 -16.75 7.92
C GLN A 204 18.43 -18.25 8.28
N LYS A 205 18.87 -19.11 7.34
CA LYS A 205 18.99 -20.55 7.57
C LYS A 205 20.13 -20.88 8.53
N GLU A 206 21.20 -20.10 8.48
CA GLU A 206 22.34 -20.25 9.40
C GLU A 206 21.94 -19.84 10.82
N ILE A 207 21.13 -18.78 10.94
CA ILE A 207 20.59 -18.31 12.22
C ILE A 207 19.73 -19.39 12.86
N LEU A 208 18.77 -19.96 12.11
CA LEU A 208 17.92 -21.04 12.60
C LEU A 208 18.74 -22.25 13.10
N LYS A 209 19.78 -22.63 12.34
CA LYS A 209 20.70 -23.69 12.73
C LYS A 209 21.49 -23.36 14.00
N LYS A 210 21.98 -22.12 14.15
CA LYS A 210 22.70 -21.67 15.35
C LYS A 210 21.82 -21.67 16.59
N LEU A 211 20.54 -21.28 16.44
CA LEU A 211 19.55 -21.34 17.52
C LEU A 211 19.23 -22.78 17.93
N GLY A 212 19.61 -23.78 17.14
CA GLY A 212 19.30 -25.18 17.41
C GLY A 212 17.83 -25.50 17.17
N VAL A 213 17.12 -24.65 16.42
CA VAL A 213 15.83 -24.95 15.81
C VAL A 213 16.12 -25.96 14.70
N GLY A 214 15.38 -27.08 14.68
CA GLY A 214 15.56 -28.12 13.66
C GLY A 214 15.33 -27.59 12.24
N ASP A 215 15.49 -28.45 11.23
CA ASP A 215 15.13 -28.07 9.86
C ASP A 215 13.62 -27.83 9.76
N VAL A 216 13.27 -26.55 9.55
CA VAL A 216 11.89 -26.07 9.46
C VAL A 216 11.32 -26.13 8.03
N GLY A 217 12.12 -26.58 7.04
CA GLY A 217 11.66 -26.91 5.68
C GLY A 217 11.12 -25.74 4.84
N ALA A 218 10.98 -24.55 5.43
CA ALA A 218 10.51 -23.32 4.82
C ALA A 218 11.53 -22.18 5.06
N THR A 219 11.43 -21.12 4.27
CA THR A 219 12.21 -19.89 4.44
C THR A 219 11.31 -18.74 4.86
N LEU A 220 11.88 -17.72 5.48
CA LEU A 220 11.29 -16.42 5.68
C LEU A 220 11.46 -15.57 4.41
N LEU A 221 10.39 -14.91 4.00
CA LEU A 221 10.33 -13.94 2.93
C LEU A 221 10.35 -12.52 3.50
N LYS A 222 10.85 -11.58 2.68
CA LYS A 222 10.65 -10.14 2.87
C LYS A 222 9.18 -9.83 2.58
N PHE A 223 8.38 -9.56 3.60
CA PHE A 223 6.96 -9.25 3.45
C PHE A 223 6.67 -7.79 3.79
N PRO A 224 6.33 -6.95 2.80
CA PRO A 224 5.76 -5.64 3.04
C PRO A 224 4.48 -5.72 3.88
N LEU A 225 4.34 -4.93 4.95
CA LEU A 225 3.18 -4.96 5.85
C LEU A 225 1.87 -4.64 5.11
N THR A 226 1.92 -3.70 4.16
CA THR A 226 1.03 -3.76 3.01
C THR A 226 1.47 -4.89 2.16
N SER A 227 0.68 -5.94 2.08
CA SER A 227 0.79 -6.69 0.85
C SER A 227 0.54 -5.77 -0.32
N ASN A 228 1.42 -5.87 -1.31
CA ASN A 228 1.22 -5.27 -2.61
C ASN A 228 -0.20 -5.54 -3.09
N ALA A 229 -0.84 -6.69 -2.81
CA ALA A 229 -2.22 -6.93 -3.22
C ALA A 229 -3.27 -5.96 -2.65
N ILE A 230 -3.13 -5.37 -1.45
CA ILE A 230 -4.11 -4.38 -0.99
C ILE A 230 -3.91 -3.05 -1.70
N ALA A 231 -2.69 -2.52 -1.76
CA ALA A 231 -2.37 -1.33 -2.54
C ALA A 231 -2.59 -1.52 -4.06
N PHE A 232 -2.38 -2.73 -4.57
CA PHE A 232 -2.46 -3.12 -5.98
C PHE A 232 -3.88 -3.51 -6.40
N ALA A 233 -4.71 -4.04 -5.50
CA ALA A 233 -6.13 -4.27 -5.76
C ALA A 233 -6.99 -3.05 -5.48
N SER A 234 -6.51 -2.11 -4.66
CA SER A 234 -7.28 -0.94 -4.26
C SER A 234 -6.88 0.36 -4.94
N THR A 235 -5.72 0.50 -5.59
CA THR A 235 -5.34 1.86 -6.04
C THR A 235 -4.78 1.98 -7.45
N PHE A 236 -4.16 0.95 -8.04
CA PHE A 236 -3.48 1.14 -9.34
C PHE A 236 -3.46 -0.13 -10.18
N ASN A 237 -4.51 -0.34 -10.99
CA ASN A 237 -4.45 -1.33 -12.07
C ASN A 237 -3.53 -0.75 -13.18
N LYS A 238 -2.25 -1.17 -13.16
CA LYS A 238 -1.22 -1.04 -14.22
C LYS A 238 -0.32 0.22 -14.30
N SER A 239 -0.40 1.25 -13.44
CA SER A 239 0.65 2.31 -13.38
C SER A 239 1.94 1.82 -12.66
N ARG A 240 2.47 0.71 -13.18
CA ARG A 240 2.82 -0.46 -12.37
C ARG A 240 4.15 -0.39 -11.63
N GLU A 241 5.05 0.56 -11.88
CA GLU A 241 6.38 0.52 -11.24
C GLU A 241 6.68 1.77 -10.43
N LEU A 242 6.46 2.97 -10.96
CA LEU A 242 6.75 4.23 -10.24
C LEU A 242 6.07 4.37 -8.88
N HIS A 243 4.89 3.77 -8.69
CA HIS A 243 4.12 3.91 -7.44
C HIS A 243 4.50 2.85 -6.40
N LYS A 244 5.31 1.85 -6.75
CA LYS A 244 5.59 0.70 -5.90
C LYS A 244 6.67 0.96 -4.86
N ALA A 245 7.66 1.80 -5.17
CA ALA A 245 8.86 2.02 -4.34
C ALA A 245 8.58 2.13 -2.84
N PRO A 246 7.59 2.93 -2.39
CA PRO A 246 7.34 3.14 -0.97
C PRO A 246 6.91 1.89 -0.22
N TYR A 247 6.32 0.90 -0.91
CA TYR A 247 5.89 -0.35 -0.29
C TYR A 247 7.03 -1.33 -0.07
N PHE A 248 8.14 -1.21 -0.81
CA PHE A 248 9.33 -2.07 -0.74
C PHE A 248 10.46 -1.48 0.10
N ASP A 249 10.20 -0.37 0.80
CA ASP A 249 11.16 0.17 1.77
C ASP A 249 11.18 -0.69 3.03
N TYR A 250 12.37 -1.01 3.55
CA TYR A 250 12.56 -1.91 4.69
C TYR A 250 11.85 -1.46 5.96
N ILE A 251 11.62 -0.16 6.14
CA ILE A 251 10.82 0.34 7.27
C ILE A 251 9.39 -0.24 7.27
N ASN A 252 8.90 -0.66 6.10
CA ASN A 252 7.59 -1.24 5.88
C ASN A 252 7.62 -2.78 5.76
N VAL A 253 8.74 -3.44 6.07
CA VAL A 253 8.94 -4.87 5.78
C VAL A 253 9.12 -5.66 7.07
N VAL A 254 8.52 -6.86 7.11
CA VAL A 254 8.66 -7.82 8.21
C VAL A 254 8.97 -9.23 7.69
N PRO A 255 9.68 -10.07 8.46
CA PRO A 255 9.94 -11.46 8.06
C PRO A 255 8.70 -12.34 8.19
N VAL A 256 8.33 -13.07 7.12
CA VAL A 256 7.16 -13.96 7.11
C VAL A 256 7.50 -15.32 6.52
N TRP A 257 7.03 -16.41 7.11
CA TRP A 257 7.28 -17.76 6.58
C TRP A 257 6.67 -17.91 5.17
N ASP A 258 7.41 -18.56 4.27
CA ASP A 258 7.05 -18.95 2.89
C ASP A 258 6.00 -20.08 2.87
N VAL A 259 5.01 -19.94 3.73
CA VAL A 259 3.67 -20.53 3.66
C VAL A 259 2.65 -19.43 3.31
N ALA A 260 3.16 -18.34 2.71
CA ALA A 260 2.51 -17.05 2.49
C ALA A 260 1.47 -17.05 1.36
N ASP A 261 1.32 -18.14 0.61
CA ASP A 261 0.17 -18.36 -0.27
C ASP A 261 -1.16 -18.06 0.44
N LYS A 262 -1.23 -18.35 1.76
CA LYS A 262 -2.40 -18.05 2.60
C LYS A 262 -2.54 -16.58 3.00
N LEU A 263 -1.43 -15.85 3.14
CA LEU A 263 -1.49 -14.43 3.48
C LEU A 263 -2.14 -13.65 2.32
N ASN A 264 -1.90 -14.05 1.08
CA ASN A 264 -2.58 -13.50 -0.09
C ASN A 264 -4.10 -13.79 -0.10
N GLU A 265 -4.53 -14.96 0.40
CA GLU A 265 -5.95 -15.24 0.63
C GLU A 265 -6.56 -14.32 1.70
N LEU A 266 -5.81 -13.96 2.75
CA LEU A 266 -6.23 -13.00 3.80
C LEU A 266 -6.65 -11.66 3.21
N ILE A 267 -5.77 -11.14 2.38
CA ILE A 267 -5.90 -9.88 1.69
C ILE A 267 -7.10 -9.90 0.77
N PHE A 268 -7.28 -11.01 0.04
CA PHE A 268 -8.47 -11.22 -0.76
C PHE A 268 -9.75 -11.14 0.10
N TRP A 269 -9.79 -11.79 1.27
CA TRP A 269 -10.94 -11.72 2.17
C TRP A 269 -11.24 -10.29 2.65
N LEU A 270 -10.21 -9.52 3.02
CA LEU A 270 -10.35 -8.12 3.43
C LEU A 270 -10.86 -7.23 2.30
N LEU A 271 -10.30 -7.36 1.09
CA LEU A 271 -10.73 -6.61 -0.10
C LEU A 271 -12.13 -7.01 -0.61
N MET A 272 -12.59 -8.21 -0.26
CA MET A 272 -13.94 -8.68 -0.57
C MET A 272 -15.00 -8.11 0.37
N TYR A 273 -14.61 -7.48 1.47
CA TYR A 273 -15.55 -6.84 2.38
C TYR A 273 -16.32 -5.72 1.64
N PRO A 274 -17.67 -5.67 1.73
CA PRO A 274 -18.46 -4.70 1.01
C PRO A 274 -18.27 -3.31 1.63
N VAL A 275 -17.34 -2.56 1.05
CA VAL A 275 -17.23 -1.13 1.31
C VAL A 275 -18.09 -0.41 0.28
N GLY A 276 -18.87 0.59 0.72
CA GLY A 276 -19.66 1.43 -0.18
C GLY A 276 -18.79 2.05 -1.28
N ASP A 277 -19.37 2.17 -2.48
CA ASP A 277 -18.63 2.31 -3.75
C ASP A 277 -17.72 3.54 -3.92
N ASP A 278 -17.75 4.53 -3.02
CA ASP A 278 -17.25 5.87 -3.35
C ASP A 278 -16.34 6.53 -2.30
N THR A 279 -15.95 5.84 -1.22
CA THR A 279 -15.06 6.43 -0.19
C THR A 279 -13.73 5.72 -0.15
N GLY A 280 -12.64 6.47 -0.31
CA GLY A 280 -11.30 5.98 -0.02
C GLY A 280 -11.26 5.40 1.40
N LEU A 281 -10.69 4.20 1.52
CA LEU A 281 -10.48 3.52 2.78
C LEU A 281 -9.07 3.79 3.28
N SER A 282 -8.94 3.84 4.60
CA SER A 282 -7.64 3.66 5.23
C SER A 282 -7.48 2.21 5.66
N MET A 283 -6.25 1.71 5.70
CA MET A 283 -5.93 0.43 6.31
C MET A 283 -4.80 0.62 7.31
N TYR A 284 -4.91 -0.07 8.43
CA TYR A 284 -3.82 -0.27 9.37
C TYR A 284 -3.41 -1.73 9.35
N THR A 285 -2.10 -1.97 9.41
CA THR A 285 -1.52 -3.31 9.48
C THR A 285 -0.26 -3.25 10.30
N GLY A 286 0.02 -4.29 11.06
CA GLY A 286 1.17 -4.30 11.95
C GLY A 286 1.49 -5.68 12.45
N THR A 287 2.40 -5.70 13.42
CA THR A 287 2.87 -6.94 14.03
C THR A 287 2.46 -7.03 15.49
N LEU A 288 2.40 -8.24 16.02
CA LEU A 288 2.19 -8.49 17.45
C LEU A 288 3.02 -9.70 17.89
N ALA A 289 3.75 -9.51 19.00
CA ALA A 289 4.68 -10.46 19.62
C ALA A 289 5.83 -10.96 18.72
N VAL A 290 6.87 -11.49 19.34
CA VAL A 290 7.98 -12.15 18.64
C VAL A 290 7.68 -13.65 18.56
N LEU A 291 7.94 -14.25 17.40
CA LEU A 291 7.73 -15.67 17.18
C LEU A 291 8.67 -16.48 18.07
N THR A 292 8.12 -17.43 18.81
CA THR A 292 8.91 -18.40 19.58
C THR A 292 8.92 -19.75 18.86
N LEU A 293 10.09 -20.37 18.75
CA LEU A 293 10.26 -21.72 18.22
C LEU A 293 10.86 -22.64 19.28
N TYR A 294 10.62 -23.93 19.16
CA TYR A 294 11.26 -24.93 20.00
C TYR A 294 12.62 -25.32 19.42
N ARG A 295 13.63 -25.28 20.28
CA ARG A 295 14.95 -25.88 20.02
C ARG A 295 14.84 -27.40 20.07
N THR A 296 15.85 -28.09 19.55
CA THR A 296 15.93 -29.56 19.57
C THR A 296 15.98 -30.15 21.00
N ASP A 297 16.32 -29.35 22.01
CA ASP A 297 16.28 -29.73 23.43
C ASP A 297 14.91 -29.46 24.11
N GLY A 298 13.93 -28.94 23.36
CA GLY A 298 12.58 -28.64 23.83
C GLY A 298 12.42 -27.28 24.51
N GLN A 299 13.46 -26.45 24.59
CA GLN A 299 13.33 -25.07 25.10
C GLN A 299 12.76 -24.13 24.04
N GLU A 300 11.94 -23.18 24.46
CA GLU A 300 11.47 -22.08 23.61
C GLU A 300 12.55 -21.02 23.44
N VAL A 301 12.67 -20.50 22.22
CA VAL A 301 13.56 -19.38 21.90
C VAL A 301 12.82 -18.40 20.99
N GLU A 302 12.92 -17.11 21.30
CA GLU A 302 12.42 -16.05 20.43
C GLU A 302 13.27 -15.99 19.15
N LEU A 303 12.61 -15.80 18.01
CA LEU A 303 13.25 -15.77 16.72
C LEU A 303 13.52 -14.34 16.28
N TYR A 304 14.80 -14.04 16.15
CA TYR A 304 15.32 -12.82 15.55
C TYR A 304 16.24 -13.17 14.40
N LEU A 305 16.30 -12.29 13.41
CA LEU A 305 17.29 -12.33 12.34
C LEU A 305 18.38 -11.27 12.59
N GLY A 306 19.58 -11.47 12.06
CA GLY A 306 20.69 -10.51 12.16
C GLY A 306 21.18 -10.28 13.58
N GLU A 307 21.71 -11.30 14.27
CA GLU A 307 22.26 -11.16 15.63
C GLU A 307 21.32 -10.46 16.63
N ASP A 308 20.07 -10.94 16.70
CA ASP A 308 19.04 -10.45 17.61
C ASP A 308 18.51 -9.03 17.31
N GLN A 309 18.69 -8.54 16.07
CA GLN A 309 18.31 -7.18 15.69
C GLN A 309 16.92 -7.07 15.05
N VAL A 310 16.53 -8.04 14.21
CA VAL A 310 15.27 -7.97 13.44
C VAL A 310 14.29 -9.03 13.94
N PRO A 311 13.25 -8.68 14.70
CA PRO A 311 12.31 -9.67 15.21
C PRO A 311 11.50 -10.31 14.09
N VAL A 312 11.30 -11.63 14.17
CA VAL A 312 10.30 -12.32 13.34
C VAL A 312 8.96 -12.23 14.08
N PRO A 313 7.95 -11.54 13.54
CA PRO A 313 6.68 -11.36 14.24
C PRO A 313 5.95 -12.68 14.37
N LYS A 314 5.26 -12.90 15.50
CA LYS A 314 4.38 -14.06 15.70
C LYS A 314 3.04 -13.89 14.99
N TRP A 315 2.52 -12.68 15.03
CA TRP A 315 1.25 -12.32 14.42
C TRP A 315 1.42 -11.11 13.50
N ILE A 316 0.70 -11.15 12.39
CA ILE A 316 0.44 -10.00 11.54
C ILE A 316 -1.05 -9.71 11.61
N TRP A 317 -1.43 -8.45 11.84
CA TRP A 317 -2.82 -8.05 11.91
C TRP A 317 -3.12 -6.97 10.88
N MET A 318 -4.37 -6.92 10.43
CA MET A 318 -4.88 -5.95 9.45
C MET A 318 -6.29 -5.52 9.81
N VAL A 319 -6.60 -4.25 9.61
CA VAL A 319 -7.92 -3.67 9.82
C VAL A 319 -8.15 -2.54 8.82
N LEU A 320 -9.35 -2.52 8.23
CA LEU A 320 -9.79 -1.42 7.39
C LEU A 320 -10.47 -0.37 8.28
N ASP A 321 -10.19 0.90 8.04
CA ASP A 321 -10.94 2.00 8.64
C ASP A 321 -12.44 1.84 8.32
N LYS A 322 -13.30 2.04 9.33
CA LYS A 322 -14.75 1.79 9.29
C LYS A 322 -15.15 0.32 9.14
N SER A 323 -14.22 -0.62 9.34
CA SER A 323 -14.51 -2.05 9.48
C SER A 323 -14.55 -2.42 10.95
N GLU A 324 -15.62 -3.06 11.37
CA GLU A 324 -15.72 -3.76 12.66
C GLU A 324 -14.88 -5.05 12.71
N LYS A 325 -14.05 -5.33 11.70
CA LYS A 325 -13.28 -6.58 11.60
C LYS A 325 -11.79 -6.34 11.61
N VAL A 326 -11.13 -6.98 12.55
CA VAL A 326 -9.67 -7.17 12.55
C VAL A 326 -9.37 -8.60 12.13
N VAL A 327 -8.34 -8.73 11.33
CA VAL A 327 -7.93 -9.99 10.74
C VAL A 327 -6.48 -10.25 11.13
N PHE A 328 -6.19 -11.47 11.59
CA PHE A 328 -4.88 -11.89 12.08
C PHE A 328 -4.36 -13.05 11.26
N TYR A 329 -3.05 -13.05 11.03
CA TYR A 329 -2.28 -14.13 10.44
C TYR A 329 -1.24 -14.63 11.43
N TYR A 330 -1.26 -15.93 11.70
CA TYR A 330 -0.25 -16.61 12.50
C TYR A 330 0.98 -16.93 11.65
N ASN A 331 2.09 -16.22 11.92
CA ASN A 331 3.34 -16.35 11.20
C ASN A 331 4.21 -17.46 11.78
N HIS A 332 3.80 -18.71 11.57
CA HIS A 332 4.52 -19.88 12.08
C HIS A 332 4.52 -21.02 11.04
N PRO A 333 5.62 -21.80 10.93
CA PRO A 333 5.72 -22.89 9.96
C PRO A 333 4.77 -24.07 10.27
N ASP A 334 4.46 -24.30 11.55
CA ASP A 334 3.37 -25.20 11.99
C ASP A 334 2.09 -24.38 12.30
N PRO A 335 0.98 -24.59 11.58
CA PRO A 335 -0.24 -23.79 11.70
C PRO A 335 -1.02 -23.94 13.02
N LYS A 336 -0.56 -24.78 13.96
CA LYS A 336 -1.23 -25.00 15.26
C LYS A 336 -0.83 -23.93 16.28
N GLY A 337 -1.28 -22.70 16.05
CA GLY A 337 -1.00 -21.58 16.96
C GLY A 337 -1.77 -21.63 18.27
N ASP A 338 -1.12 -21.22 19.36
CA ASP A 338 -1.79 -20.85 20.61
C ASP A 338 -2.54 -19.54 20.42
N LYS A 339 -3.86 -19.56 20.70
CA LYS A 339 -4.76 -18.41 20.50
C LYS A 339 -4.88 -17.51 21.72
N SER A 340 -4.24 -17.87 22.82
CA SER A 340 -4.33 -17.14 24.10
C SER A 340 -3.99 -15.65 23.96
N GLU A 341 -3.09 -15.29 23.04
CA GLU A 341 -2.73 -13.89 22.77
C GLU A 341 -3.81 -13.14 21.98
N ILE A 342 -4.36 -13.73 20.92
CA ILE A 342 -5.45 -13.12 20.14
C ILE A 342 -6.69 -12.90 21.01
N SER A 343 -7.03 -13.84 21.87
CA SER A 343 -8.20 -13.70 22.76
C SER A 343 -8.12 -12.51 23.72
N LYS A 344 -6.92 -11.96 23.98
CA LYS A 344 -6.76 -10.71 24.77
C LYS A 344 -7.17 -9.49 23.96
N VAL A 345 -6.98 -9.56 22.64
CA VAL A 345 -7.24 -8.50 21.68
C VAL A 345 -8.69 -8.58 21.17
N CYS A 346 -9.20 -9.79 20.96
CA CYS A 346 -10.53 -10.05 20.41
C CYS A 346 -11.61 -10.08 21.50
N LYS A 347 -12.33 -8.96 21.66
CA LYS A 347 -13.40 -8.80 22.68
C LYS A 347 -14.69 -9.58 22.35
N LYS A 348 -14.94 -9.92 21.07
CA LYS A 348 -16.16 -10.62 20.63
C LYS A 348 -15.95 -11.48 19.37
N HIS A 349 -16.54 -12.67 19.36
CA HIS A 349 -16.65 -13.61 18.23
C HIS A 349 -15.36 -13.83 17.41
N GLU A 350 -14.57 -14.83 17.82
CA GLU A 350 -13.50 -15.38 16.98
C GLU A 350 -14.09 -16.30 15.91
N SER A 351 -13.70 -16.09 14.65
CA SER A 351 -13.96 -17.05 13.58
C SER A 351 -12.65 -17.40 12.86
N ILE A 352 -12.42 -18.70 12.68
CA ILE A 352 -11.31 -19.19 11.85
C ILE A 352 -11.78 -19.05 10.41
N LEU A 353 -11.06 -18.26 9.61
CA LEU A 353 -11.38 -18.13 8.19
C LEU A 353 -10.73 -19.27 7.39
N SER A 354 -9.46 -19.58 7.67
CA SER A 354 -8.71 -20.69 7.06
C SER A 354 -7.32 -20.86 7.70
N GLY A 355 -6.92 -22.08 8.09
CA GLY A 355 -5.54 -22.36 8.51
C GLY A 355 -4.97 -21.40 9.57
N ASN A 356 -4.01 -20.55 9.16
CA ASN A 356 -3.32 -19.55 10.01
C ASN A 356 -4.09 -18.23 10.16
N ILE A 357 -5.30 -18.16 9.62
CA ILE A 357 -6.07 -16.93 9.51
C ILE A 357 -7.21 -16.94 10.52
N PHE A 358 -7.25 -15.86 11.30
CA PHE A 358 -8.25 -15.59 12.29
C PHE A 358 -8.89 -14.24 12.02
N SER A 359 -10.16 -14.09 12.39
CA SER A 359 -10.81 -12.79 12.40
C SER A 359 -11.65 -12.65 13.66
N CYS A 360 -11.79 -11.42 14.12
CA CYS A 360 -12.70 -11.10 15.20
C CYS A 360 -13.36 -9.74 15.00
N LEU A 361 -14.43 -9.51 15.74
CA LEU A 361 -15.19 -8.28 15.70
C LEU A 361 -14.67 -7.29 16.74
N PHE A 362 -14.55 -6.04 16.32
CA PHE A 362 -14.33 -4.85 17.13
C PHE A 362 -15.54 -3.92 16.97
N ASP A 363 -15.95 -3.23 18.03
CA ASP A 363 -16.99 -2.20 17.91
C ASP A 363 -16.43 -1.04 17.05
N ASP A 364 -17.25 -0.53 16.12
CA ASP A 364 -16.96 0.48 15.08
C ASP A 364 -15.77 1.40 15.43
N VAL A 365 -14.66 1.29 14.68
CA VAL A 365 -13.38 1.89 15.07
C VAL A 365 -13.09 3.14 14.27
N SER A 366 -13.14 4.30 14.93
CA SER A 366 -12.61 5.55 14.37
C SER A 366 -11.07 5.57 14.37
N ASP A 367 -10.46 6.44 13.57
CA ASP A 367 -8.99 6.65 13.54
C ASP A 367 -8.38 6.90 14.93
N SER A 368 -9.11 7.57 15.83
CA SER A 368 -8.68 7.79 17.23
C SER A 368 -8.74 6.53 18.08
N GLU A 369 -9.79 5.72 17.92
CA GLU A 369 -9.94 4.45 18.67
C GLU A 369 -8.97 3.40 18.15
N MET A 370 -8.63 3.42 16.85
CA MET A 370 -7.58 2.58 16.28
C MET A 370 -6.23 2.91 16.91
N ARG A 371 -5.90 4.20 17.05
CA ARG A 371 -4.67 4.61 17.74
C ARG A 371 -4.69 4.19 19.20
N GLU A 372 -5.81 4.35 19.90
CA GLU A 372 -5.92 3.92 21.30
C GLU A 372 -5.78 2.40 21.45
N PHE A 373 -6.38 1.62 20.55
CA PHE A 373 -6.20 0.17 20.46
C PHE A 373 -4.73 -0.21 20.24
N LEU A 374 -4.06 0.45 19.29
CA LEU A 374 -2.64 0.27 19.01
C LEU A 374 -1.76 0.63 20.20
N ASP A 375 -2.15 1.66 20.95
CA ASP A 375 -1.38 2.20 22.07
C ASP A 375 -1.59 1.38 23.36
N ASN A 376 -2.79 0.80 23.57
CA ASN A 376 -3.18 0.19 24.84
C ASN A 376 -3.33 -1.34 24.80
N ASP A 377 -3.91 -1.88 23.74
CA ASP A 377 -4.35 -3.29 23.69
C ASP A 377 -3.32 -4.22 23.00
N LEU A 378 -2.35 -3.65 22.24
CA LEU A 378 -1.28 -4.38 21.55
C LEU A 378 0.09 -4.32 22.26
N LYS A 379 0.11 -4.06 23.58
CA LYS A 379 1.33 -3.97 24.41
C LYS A 379 2.08 -5.28 24.61
#